data_AF-A0A2A7UM73-F1
#
_entry.id   AF-A0A2A7UM73-F1
#
_cell.length_a   1.000
_cell.length_b   1.000
_cell.length_c   1.000
_cell.angle_alpha   90.00
_cell.angle_beta   90.00
_cell.angle_gamma   90.00
#
_symmetry.space_group_name_H-M   'P 1'
#
loop_
_entity.id
_entity.type
_entity.pdbx_description
1 polymer ?
#
loop_
_entity_poly.entity_id
_entity_poly.type
_entity_poly.pdbx_seq_one_letter_code
_entity_poly.pdbx_strand_id
1 'polypeptide(L)'
;MMRPGSQAPYLIAVAGLSPRAGTTTTTVALAHAWPGPEPALIVEADPAGGQLADLLDLDPHLGLASLARRTVTGQPVSANSLAQHVQYLPGGEALLAAPPSHDPARPIPAAELLTGPHASWQGFGATVFADCGVPEPDSPPHPVIAAADGSLFVVRADHIDPHDAAQRILDLTRRRRLRGIVVIGGSTAYVAAIGFPVVGALPASRAGARAVLTGRRARRHLITPARSITTAVDIQLRDDGRHDLLAHPHTTRAVRQSRPRHRDEDGPRIYSIDAAPMPASRTRATEPDNTELLPPLPATAPVLAAEAEDAGHTREDDLAAAPESSIGPGAEAEGADITPVSEPAGDEPALTVRVFGPTRIFWRDPDTGESVEITVQLQPRIRELVAVLALHPDGLSRQQLIELLWSTRSRDKGGSALANTLSRLRAAITTATGGQITDILADDRLQFRLSPQLVGVDYWDFNTAVAARRRARSDVDQADAARQIAALATSELASDLTDTWVEALRESARRTSLNALSWLATRNTDNDPRATLGMLETTVENDPYNESVWRDLLRLHARLGENAALTRTYTLLTRKLAEIGQTPSRETRELLDRLRHAEKQ
;
A
#
# COMPACT_ATOMS: atom_id res chain seq x y z
N MET A 1 10.34 3.91 29.91
CA MET A 1 10.59 5.29 30.36
C MET A 1 10.79 6.13 29.12
N MET A 2 9.83 7.01 28.79
CA MET A 2 9.90 7.87 27.60
C MET A 2 11.02 8.91 27.75
N ARG A 3 11.58 9.36 26.62
CA ARG A 3 12.50 10.51 26.61
C ARG A 3 11.69 11.79 26.85
N PRO A 4 12.16 12.73 27.69
CA PRO A 4 11.51 14.04 27.81
C PRO A 4 11.62 14.78 26.47
N GLY A 5 10.49 14.92 25.76
CA GLY A 5 10.43 15.54 24.43
C GLY A 5 9.59 14.78 23.39
N SER A 6 9.25 13.50 23.61
CA SER A 6 8.20 12.85 22.80
C SER A 6 6.84 13.43 23.14
N GLN A 7 6.05 13.82 22.13
CA GLN A 7 4.64 14.12 22.34
C GLN A 7 3.87 12.81 22.65
N ALA A 8 2.61 12.93 23.04
CA ALA A 8 1.73 11.76 23.02
C ALA A 8 1.29 11.52 21.56
N PRO A 9 1.37 10.29 21.03
CA PRO A 9 0.80 10.00 19.72
C PRO A 9 -0.72 10.18 19.76
N TYR A 10 -1.29 10.65 18.65
CA TYR A 10 -2.73 10.87 18.54
C TYR A 10 -3.45 9.68 17.88
N LEU A 11 -4.74 9.53 18.14
CA LEU A 11 -5.67 8.73 17.35
C LEU A 11 -6.55 9.67 16.51
N ILE A 12 -6.44 9.53 15.19
CA ILE A 12 -7.18 10.32 14.19
C ILE A 12 -8.10 9.37 13.42
N ALA A 13 -9.41 9.52 13.59
CA ALA A 13 -10.41 8.74 12.84
C ALA A 13 -10.76 9.45 11.53
N VAL A 14 -10.77 8.71 10.41
CA VAL A 14 -11.12 9.22 9.08
C VAL A 14 -12.34 8.45 8.58
N ALA A 15 -13.44 9.14 8.29
CA ALA A 15 -14.75 8.52 8.00
C ALA A 15 -15.44 9.15 6.79
N GLY A 16 -15.81 8.35 5.78
CA GLY A 16 -16.51 8.81 4.59
C GLY A 16 -18.03 8.94 4.81
N LEU A 17 -18.65 9.97 4.23
CA LEU A 17 -20.11 10.16 4.33
C LEU A 17 -20.91 9.48 3.22
N SER A 18 -20.26 8.94 2.19
CA SER A 18 -20.92 8.25 1.09
C SER A 18 -20.03 7.17 0.45
N PRO A 19 -20.62 6.14 -0.17
CA PRO A 19 -19.87 5.18 -0.97
C PRO A 19 -18.98 5.88 -2.00
N ARG A 20 -17.73 5.40 -2.12
CA ARG A 20 -16.71 5.97 -3.03
C ARG A 20 -16.40 7.46 -2.78
N ALA A 21 -16.64 7.99 -1.56
CA ALA A 21 -16.19 9.32 -1.15
C ALA A 21 -14.66 9.47 -1.25
N GLY A 22 -13.91 8.41 -0.93
CA GLY A 22 -12.44 8.37 -1.03
C GLY A 22 -11.71 8.28 0.31
N THR A 23 -12.36 7.75 1.36
CA THR A 23 -11.84 7.64 2.74
C THR A 23 -10.43 7.07 2.77
N THR A 24 -10.23 5.83 2.33
CA THR A 24 -8.93 5.14 2.32
C THR A 24 -7.82 5.90 1.60
N THR A 25 -8.13 6.49 0.44
CA THR A 25 -7.14 7.33 -0.30
C THR A 25 -6.77 8.59 0.49
N THR A 26 -7.72 9.15 1.23
CA THR A 26 -7.53 10.30 2.11
C THR A 26 -6.70 9.90 3.32
N THR A 27 -7.03 8.79 3.99
CA THR A 27 -6.26 8.27 5.13
C THR A 27 -4.80 8.03 4.77
N VAL A 28 -4.52 7.39 3.62
CA VAL A 28 -3.14 7.20 3.11
C VAL A 28 -2.46 8.53 2.77
N ALA A 29 -3.16 9.46 2.11
CA ALA A 29 -2.59 10.77 1.76
C ALA A 29 -2.25 11.62 3.01
N LEU A 30 -3.08 11.54 4.06
CA LEU A 30 -2.84 12.22 5.33
C LEU A 30 -1.71 11.54 6.12
N ALA A 31 -1.68 10.21 6.20
CA ALA A 31 -0.59 9.48 6.85
C ALA A 31 0.78 9.77 6.20
N HIS A 32 0.88 9.76 4.86
CA HIS A 32 2.09 10.15 4.12
C HIS A 32 2.49 11.63 4.29
N ALA A 33 1.57 12.47 4.76
CA ALA A 33 1.75 13.91 4.92
C ALA A 33 1.79 14.36 6.38
N TRP A 34 1.83 13.44 7.35
CA TRP A 34 1.83 13.76 8.78
C TRP A 34 3.10 14.54 9.19
N PRO A 35 3.00 15.71 9.87
CA PRO A 35 4.14 16.53 10.28
C PRO A 35 4.64 16.24 11.70
N GLY A 36 4.00 15.32 12.44
CA GLY A 36 4.38 14.97 13.80
C GLY A 36 5.72 14.22 13.87
N PRO A 37 6.35 14.14 15.05
CA PRO A 37 7.65 13.49 15.22
C PRO A 37 7.55 11.95 15.29
N GLU A 38 6.36 11.37 15.52
CA GLU A 38 6.13 9.94 15.41
C GLU A 38 5.78 9.53 13.96
N PRO A 39 6.17 8.33 13.51
CA PRO A 39 5.67 7.76 12.25
C PRO A 39 4.14 7.59 12.26
N ALA A 40 3.53 7.57 11.07
CA ALA A 40 2.11 7.29 10.92
C ALA A 40 1.83 5.78 10.80
N LEU A 41 0.84 5.31 11.56
CA LEU A 41 0.28 3.95 11.49
C LEU A 41 -1.18 4.01 11.05
N ILE A 42 -1.47 3.45 9.87
CA ILE A 42 -2.83 3.30 9.36
C ILE A 42 -3.43 2.02 9.93
N VAL A 43 -4.70 2.07 10.34
CA VAL A 43 -5.49 0.91 10.78
C VAL A 43 -6.79 0.89 10.00
N GLU A 44 -7.08 -0.18 9.25
CA GLU A 44 -8.41 -0.36 8.66
C GLU A 44 -9.39 -0.75 9.77
N ALA A 45 -10.26 0.19 10.15
CA ALA A 45 -11.31 0.00 11.15
C ALA A 45 -12.68 -0.34 10.53
N ASP A 46 -12.86 -0.10 9.23
CA ASP A 46 -14.03 -0.52 8.46
C ASP A 46 -14.16 -2.06 8.38
N PRO A 47 -15.26 -2.66 8.88
CA PRO A 47 -15.48 -4.10 8.77
C PRO A 47 -15.88 -4.59 7.36
N ALA A 48 -16.17 -3.69 6.42
CA ALA A 48 -16.25 -4.00 4.99
C ALA A 48 -14.91 -3.77 4.24
N GLY A 49 -13.83 -3.46 4.97
CA GLY A 49 -12.49 -3.15 4.48
C GLY A 49 -11.64 -4.36 4.07
N GLY A 50 -10.32 -4.21 4.14
CA GLY A 50 -9.31 -5.18 3.66
C GLY A 50 -8.90 -4.92 2.20
N GLN A 51 -9.69 -4.13 1.47
CA GLN A 51 -9.46 -3.77 0.07
C GLN A 51 -8.15 -2.99 -0.14
N LEU A 52 -7.60 -2.31 0.88
CA LEU A 52 -6.32 -1.60 0.73
C LEU A 52 -5.14 -2.56 0.53
N ALA A 53 -5.17 -3.71 1.21
CA ALA A 53 -4.13 -4.72 1.06
C ALA A 53 -4.18 -5.38 -0.33
N ASP A 54 -5.37 -5.80 -0.76
CA ASP A 54 -5.61 -6.38 -2.09
C ASP A 54 -5.22 -5.41 -3.23
N LEU A 55 -5.58 -4.13 -3.09
CA LEU A 55 -5.31 -3.08 -4.09
C LEU A 55 -3.82 -2.74 -4.25
N LEU A 56 -3.01 -3.04 -3.24
CA LEU A 56 -1.59 -2.71 -3.18
C LEU A 56 -0.66 -3.93 -3.23
N ASP A 57 -1.21 -5.11 -3.51
CA ASP A 57 -0.46 -6.37 -3.57
C ASP A 57 0.29 -6.66 -2.25
N LEU A 58 -0.38 -6.38 -1.12
CA LEU A 58 0.04 -6.73 0.25
C LEU A 58 -0.61 -8.05 0.69
N ASP A 59 -0.20 -8.63 1.82
CA ASP A 59 -0.81 -9.86 2.36
C ASP A 59 -2.09 -9.48 3.14
N PRO A 60 -3.30 -9.79 2.65
CA PRO A 60 -4.53 -9.35 3.33
C PRO A 60 -4.75 -10.06 4.67
N HIS A 61 -4.10 -11.19 4.94
CA HIS A 61 -4.17 -11.86 6.23
C HIS A 61 -3.17 -11.33 7.25
N LEU A 62 -2.20 -10.50 6.83
CA LEU A 62 -1.19 -9.86 7.66
C LEU A 62 -1.65 -8.46 8.09
N GLY A 63 -1.98 -8.33 9.36
CA GLY A 63 -2.72 -7.20 9.92
C GLY A 63 -3.53 -7.64 11.13
N LEU A 64 -4.69 -7.02 11.32
CA LEU A 64 -5.61 -7.31 12.42
C LEU A 64 -5.98 -8.80 12.51
N ALA A 65 -6.14 -9.47 11.37
CA ALA A 65 -6.45 -10.90 11.30
C ALA A 65 -5.32 -11.81 11.82
N SER A 66 -4.06 -11.45 11.58
CA SER A 66 -2.90 -12.15 12.14
C SER A 66 -2.64 -11.78 13.60
N LEU A 67 -2.91 -10.52 13.97
CA LEU A 67 -2.78 -10.02 15.34
C LEU A 67 -3.76 -10.74 16.28
N ALA A 68 -5.04 -10.81 15.90
CA ALA A 68 -6.10 -11.51 16.64
C ALA A 68 -5.74 -12.96 17.00
N ARG A 69 -5.00 -13.65 16.12
CA ARG A 69 -4.58 -15.04 16.28
C ARG A 69 -3.38 -15.21 17.22
N ARG A 70 -2.69 -14.13 17.61
CA ARG A 70 -1.58 -14.12 18.58
C ARG A 70 -1.89 -13.38 19.88
N THR A 71 -2.87 -12.47 19.88
CA THR A 71 -3.32 -11.75 21.08
C THR A 71 -4.30 -12.57 21.91
N VAL A 72 -4.05 -12.69 23.21
CA VAL A 72 -5.05 -13.20 24.16
C VAL A 72 -6.02 -12.06 24.51
N THR A 73 -7.32 -12.31 24.40
CA THR A 73 -8.37 -11.36 24.80
C THR A 73 -8.15 -10.88 26.24
N GLY A 74 -8.21 -9.57 26.47
CA GLY A 74 -7.94 -8.99 27.79
C GLY A 74 -6.46 -8.81 28.14
N GLN A 75 -5.53 -8.87 27.17
CA GLN A 75 -4.11 -8.51 27.36
C GLN A 75 -3.69 -7.35 26.45
N PRO A 76 -2.88 -6.39 26.94
CA PRO A 76 -2.42 -5.25 26.15
C PRO A 76 -1.40 -5.69 25.09
N VAL A 77 -1.54 -5.18 23.87
CA VAL A 77 -0.62 -5.45 22.76
C VAL A 77 0.67 -4.64 22.96
N SER A 78 1.85 -5.26 22.84
CA SER A 78 3.12 -4.54 22.85
C SER A 78 3.54 -4.11 21.44
N ALA A 79 4.29 -3.01 21.31
CA ALA A 79 4.81 -2.53 20.03
C ALA A 79 5.61 -3.62 19.27
N ASN A 80 6.42 -4.42 19.99
CA ASN A 80 7.18 -5.53 19.42
C ASN A 80 6.31 -6.69 18.93
N SER A 81 5.11 -6.86 19.49
CA SER A 81 4.12 -7.81 18.97
C SER A 81 3.43 -7.23 17.75
N LEU A 82 3.00 -5.96 17.82
CA LEU A 82 2.33 -5.25 16.73
C LEU A 82 3.17 -5.21 15.45
N ALA A 83 4.47 -4.95 15.58
CA ALA A 83 5.41 -4.89 14.46
C ALA A 83 5.53 -6.19 13.64
N GLN A 84 5.11 -7.34 14.20
CA GLN A 84 5.03 -8.63 13.47
C GLN A 84 3.79 -8.75 12.59
N HIS A 85 2.85 -7.81 12.72
CA HIS A 85 1.55 -7.78 12.03
C HIS A 85 1.37 -6.53 11.16
N VAL A 86 2.29 -5.56 11.28
CA VAL A 86 2.32 -4.32 10.48
C VAL A 86 2.94 -4.61 9.11
N GLN A 87 2.24 -4.16 8.06
CA GLN A 87 2.76 -4.05 6.69
C GLN A 87 3.21 -2.62 6.41
N TYR A 88 3.86 -2.38 5.27
CA TYR A 88 4.29 -1.04 4.87
C TYR A 88 3.78 -0.70 3.47
N LEU A 89 3.22 0.51 3.31
CA LEU A 89 2.74 1.01 2.04
C LEU A 89 3.90 1.48 1.15
N PRO A 90 3.69 1.59 -0.18
CA PRO A 90 4.65 2.21 -1.11
C PRO A 90 5.01 3.68 -0.79
N GLY A 91 4.27 4.34 0.11
CA GLY A 91 4.61 5.66 0.63
C GLY A 91 5.68 5.64 1.74
N GLY A 92 5.74 4.56 2.52
CA GLY A 92 6.55 4.41 3.74
C GLY A 92 5.71 4.23 5.02
N GLU A 93 4.38 4.38 4.94
CA GLU A 93 3.46 4.32 6.08
C GLU A 93 3.30 2.89 6.59
N ALA A 94 3.18 2.73 7.91
CA ALA A 94 2.78 1.46 8.50
C ALA A 94 1.27 1.20 8.28
N LEU A 95 0.87 -0.04 8.04
CA LEU A 95 -0.52 -0.48 7.88
C LEU A 95 -0.82 -1.71 8.73
N LEU A 96 -1.92 -1.66 9.48
CA LEU A 96 -2.65 -2.83 9.97
C LEU A 96 -3.91 -3.03 9.13
N ALA A 97 -3.83 -3.97 8.19
CA ALA A 97 -4.94 -4.31 7.31
C ALA A 97 -6.07 -5.02 8.06
N ALA A 98 -7.30 -4.84 7.59
CA ALA A 98 -8.45 -5.62 8.01
C ALA A 98 -8.46 -6.99 7.29
N PRO A 99 -9.04 -8.05 7.89
CA PRO A 99 -9.22 -9.33 7.19
C PRO A 99 -9.94 -9.16 5.85
N PRO A 100 -9.57 -9.93 4.81
CA PRO A 100 -10.38 -10.04 3.61
C PRO A 100 -11.67 -10.79 3.96
N SER A 101 -12.80 -10.21 3.56
CA SER A 101 -14.18 -10.64 3.85
C SER A 101 -14.63 -10.54 5.32
N HIS A 102 -15.90 -10.12 5.49
CA HIS A 102 -16.54 -9.85 6.76
C HIS A 102 -17.11 -11.14 7.39
N ASP A 103 -16.45 -11.69 8.41
CA ASP A 103 -17.01 -12.76 9.25
C ASP A 103 -17.87 -12.15 10.39
N PRO A 104 -19.22 -12.22 10.34
CA PRO A 104 -20.07 -11.68 11.40
C PRO A 104 -19.94 -12.42 12.74
N ALA A 105 -19.38 -13.64 12.76
CA ALA A 105 -19.12 -14.40 13.98
C ALA A 105 -17.75 -14.06 14.62
N ARG A 106 -16.89 -13.31 13.92
CA ARG A 106 -15.60 -12.80 14.42
C ARG A 106 -15.48 -11.28 14.19
N PRO A 107 -16.14 -10.46 15.03
CA PRO A 107 -16.01 -9.01 14.94
C PRO A 107 -14.54 -8.56 15.02
N ILE A 108 -14.22 -7.51 14.25
CA ILE A 108 -12.83 -7.17 13.92
C ILE A 108 -12.12 -6.48 15.10
N PRO A 109 -10.85 -6.81 15.40
CA PRO A 109 -10.13 -6.27 16.56
C PRO A 109 -9.89 -4.76 16.56
N ALA A 110 -10.16 -4.01 15.48
CA ALA A 110 -9.81 -2.59 15.38
C ALA A 110 -10.39 -1.75 16.53
N ALA A 111 -11.67 -1.94 16.85
CA ALA A 111 -12.31 -1.22 17.95
C ALA A 111 -11.78 -1.67 19.33
N GLU A 112 -11.48 -2.96 19.53
CA GLU A 112 -10.91 -3.46 20.80
C GLU A 112 -9.46 -2.98 21.00
N LEU A 113 -8.66 -2.97 19.93
CA LEU A 113 -7.26 -2.52 19.90
C LEU A 113 -7.12 -1.01 20.18
N LEU A 114 -8.05 -0.21 19.65
CA LEU A 114 -8.00 1.26 19.72
C LEU A 114 -8.81 1.84 20.88
N THR A 115 -9.89 1.17 21.32
CA THR A 115 -10.85 1.72 22.30
C THR A 115 -11.27 0.75 23.42
N GLY A 116 -10.81 -0.50 23.38
CA GLY A 116 -11.09 -1.48 24.43
C GLY A 116 -10.42 -1.14 25.77
N PRO A 117 -10.83 -1.77 26.89
CA PRO A 117 -10.29 -1.49 28.22
C PRO A 117 -8.81 -1.86 28.41
N HIS A 118 -8.20 -2.53 27.43
CA HIS A 118 -6.78 -2.88 27.38
C HIS A 118 -6.06 -2.25 26.17
N ALA A 119 -6.68 -1.26 25.50
CA ALA A 119 -6.11 -0.55 24.36
C ALA A 119 -4.77 0.10 24.73
N SER A 120 -3.72 -0.32 24.02
CA SER A 120 -2.33 0.02 24.34
C SER A 120 -1.63 0.82 23.23
N TRP A 121 -2.40 1.36 22.28
CA TRP A 121 -1.88 2.00 21.07
C TRP A 121 -1.00 3.22 21.32
N GLN A 122 -1.23 3.93 22.42
CA GLN A 122 -0.36 5.02 22.88
C GLN A 122 1.09 4.56 23.14
N GLY A 123 1.28 3.27 23.43
CA GLY A 123 2.58 2.61 23.59
C GLY A 123 3.22 2.13 22.28
N PHE A 124 2.59 2.32 21.12
CA PHE A 124 3.14 1.89 19.82
C PHE A 124 4.22 2.83 19.28
N GLY A 125 4.27 4.08 19.76
CA GLY A 125 5.23 5.08 19.27
C GLY A 125 4.96 5.58 17.85
N ALA A 126 3.70 5.54 17.41
CA ALA A 126 3.23 5.98 16.11
C ALA A 126 1.89 6.73 16.28
N THR A 127 1.67 7.81 15.53
CA THR A 127 0.34 8.45 15.45
C THR A 127 -0.57 7.59 14.58
N VAL A 128 -1.78 7.30 15.07
CA VAL A 128 -2.71 6.33 14.47
C VAL A 128 -3.74 7.02 13.59
N PHE A 129 -3.86 6.58 12.34
CA PHE A 129 -4.89 6.96 11.39
C PHE A 129 -5.86 5.80 11.17
N ALA A 130 -7.04 5.86 11.79
CA ALA A 130 -8.07 4.82 11.65
C ALA A 130 -8.96 5.09 10.44
N ASP A 131 -8.86 4.28 9.38
CA ASP A 131 -9.80 4.31 8.25
C ASP A 131 -11.11 3.64 8.66
N CYS A 132 -12.11 4.45 8.96
CA CYS A 132 -13.44 4.01 9.35
C CYS A 132 -14.37 3.78 8.14
N GLY A 133 -13.86 3.90 6.91
CA GLY A 133 -14.58 3.53 5.69
C GLY A 133 -15.77 4.43 5.39
N VAL A 134 -16.98 3.87 5.41
CA VAL A 134 -18.27 4.58 5.32
C VAL A 134 -19.17 4.10 6.46
N PRO A 135 -19.00 4.62 7.69
CA PRO A 135 -19.62 4.07 8.89
C PRO A 135 -21.08 4.51 9.02
N GLU A 136 -21.90 3.65 9.62
CA GLU A 136 -23.28 3.93 10.02
C GLU A 136 -23.36 4.10 11.55
N PRO A 137 -24.42 4.72 12.10
CA PRO A 137 -24.61 4.80 13.55
C PRO A 137 -24.61 3.40 14.21
N ASP A 138 -24.00 3.29 15.41
CA ASP A 138 -23.76 2.04 16.14
C ASP A 138 -22.95 0.94 15.40
N SER A 139 -22.39 1.19 14.21
CA SER A 139 -21.54 0.21 13.52
C SER A 139 -20.13 0.10 14.16
N PRO A 140 -19.36 -0.98 13.91
CA PRO A 140 -18.08 -1.24 14.60
C PRO A 140 -17.01 -0.13 14.58
N PRO A 141 -16.92 0.79 13.59
CA PRO A 141 -16.04 1.95 13.67
C PRO A 141 -16.51 3.07 14.61
N HIS A 142 -17.80 3.12 14.98
CA HIS A 142 -18.37 4.22 15.78
C HIS A 142 -17.67 4.43 17.14
N PRO A 143 -17.28 3.40 17.92
CA PRO A 143 -16.45 3.58 19.12
C PRO A 143 -15.11 4.27 18.82
N VAL A 144 -14.45 3.92 17.71
CA VAL A 144 -13.17 4.53 17.30
C VAL A 144 -13.34 6.02 16.99
N ILE A 145 -14.40 6.39 16.27
CA ILE A 145 -14.75 7.79 15.98
C ILE A 145 -15.03 8.57 17.28
N ALA A 146 -15.74 7.95 18.23
CA ALA A 146 -16.12 8.58 19.50
C ALA A 146 -14.98 8.71 20.53
N ALA A 147 -13.89 7.95 20.36
CA ALA A 147 -12.72 7.94 21.24
C ALA A 147 -11.47 8.62 20.64
N ALA A 148 -11.48 8.95 19.35
CA ALA A 148 -10.37 9.62 18.69
C ALA A 148 -10.13 11.05 19.21
N ASP A 149 -8.87 11.47 19.24
CA ASP A 149 -8.48 12.84 19.58
C ASP A 149 -9.02 13.82 18.51
N GLY A 150 -8.99 13.40 17.24
CA GLY A 150 -9.58 14.12 16.11
C GLY A 150 -10.38 13.20 15.19
N SER A 151 -11.50 13.69 14.66
CA SER A 151 -12.31 13.01 13.65
C SER A 151 -12.35 13.86 12.38
N LEU A 152 -12.09 13.24 11.22
CA LEU A 152 -12.07 13.87 9.90
C LEU A 152 -13.11 13.22 8.98
N PHE A 153 -14.19 13.95 8.71
CA PHE A 153 -15.25 13.46 7.82
C PHE A 153 -14.91 13.76 6.35
N VAL A 154 -14.86 12.72 5.53
CA VAL A 154 -14.50 12.78 4.11
C VAL A 154 -15.77 12.90 3.26
N VAL A 155 -15.97 14.07 2.67
CA VAL A 155 -17.16 14.42 1.89
C VAL A 155 -16.77 14.59 0.43
N ARG A 156 -17.49 13.93 -0.47
CA ARG A 156 -17.33 14.13 -1.91
C ARG A 156 -18.59 14.78 -2.48
N ALA A 157 -18.44 16.00 -2.98
CA ALA A 157 -19.59 16.83 -3.36
C ALA A 157 -20.46 16.23 -4.46
N ASP A 158 -19.87 15.44 -5.37
CA ASP A 158 -20.58 14.75 -6.45
C ASP A 158 -21.52 13.63 -5.96
N HIS A 159 -21.44 13.22 -4.68
CA HIS A 159 -22.05 11.96 -4.17
C HIS A 159 -23.06 12.14 -3.01
N ILE A 160 -23.21 13.33 -2.41
CA ILE A 160 -24.10 13.56 -1.27
C ILE A 160 -24.48 15.05 -1.14
N ASP A 161 -25.74 15.36 -0.80
CA ASP A 161 -26.22 16.73 -0.55
C ASP A 161 -25.53 17.32 0.70
N PRO A 162 -25.24 18.64 0.75
CA PRO A 162 -24.65 19.25 1.95
C PRO A 162 -25.48 19.07 3.23
N HIS A 163 -26.81 19.00 3.15
CA HIS A 163 -27.68 18.79 4.31
C HIS A 163 -27.63 17.32 4.78
N ASP A 164 -27.67 16.36 3.86
CA ASP A 164 -27.53 14.92 4.19
C ASP A 164 -26.16 14.64 4.80
N ALA A 165 -25.11 15.28 4.25
CA ALA A 165 -23.76 15.25 4.83
C ALA A 165 -23.76 15.83 6.27
N ALA A 166 -24.41 16.96 6.49
CA ALA A 166 -24.50 17.57 7.82
C ALA A 166 -25.27 16.70 8.84
N GLN A 167 -26.38 16.06 8.44
CA GLN A 167 -27.11 15.14 9.33
C GLN A 167 -26.27 13.90 9.66
N ARG A 168 -25.67 13.25 8.66
CA ARG A 168 -24.82 12.06 8.87
C ARG A 168 -23.64 12.34 9.80
N ILE A 169 -23.07 13.55 9.75
CA ILE A 169 -22.04 14.01 10.70
C ILE A 169 -22.58 14.12 12.14
N LEU A 170 -23.79 14.65 12.34
CA LEU A 170 -24.43 14.75 13.66
C LEU A 170 -24.73 13.37 14.25
N ASP A 171 -25.26 12.46 13.45
CA ASP A 171 -25.61 11.10 13.86
C ASP A 171 -24.37 10.28 14.28
N LEU A 172 -23.27 10.41 13.54
CA LEU A 172 -21.99 9.73 13.82
C LEU A 172 -21.20 10.33 14.99
N THR A 173 -21.54 11.54 15.47
CA THR A 173 -20.79 12.21 16.57
C THR A 173 -21.59 12.41 17.86
N ARG A 174 -22.91 12.18 17.84
CA ARG A 174 -23.77 12.08 19.03
C ARG A 174 -23.54 13.19 20.07
N ARG A 175 -23.35 14.42 19.59
CA ARG A 175 -23.11 15.65 20.38
C ARG A 175 -21.78 15.73 21.15
N ARG A 176 -20.74 14.98 20.76
CA ARG A 176 -19.34 15.30 21.14
C ARG A 176 -18.71 16.30 20.15
N ARG A 177 -17.56 16.89 20.52
CA ARG A 177 -16.90 17.95 19.74
C ARG A 177 -16.42 17.44 18.38
N LEU A 178 -17.14 17.82 17.33
CA LEU A 178 -16.66 17.80 15.95
C LEU A 178 -15.41 18.68 15.82
N ARG A 179 -14.31 18.14 15.26
CA ARG A 179 -13.05 18.89 15.08
C ARG A 179 -12.68 19.15 13.62
N GLY A 180 -13.15 18.38 12.63
CA GLY A 180 -12.87 18.71 11.23
C GLY A 180 -13.62 17.93 10.13
N ILE A 181 -13.73 18.58 8.97
CA ILE A 181 -14.17 17.99 7.71
C ILE A 181 -13.06 18.12 6.66
N VAL A 182 -12.89 17.08 5.82
CA VAL A 182 -12.06 17.08 4.61
C VAL A 182 -12.96 16.93 3.39
N VAL A 183 -12.89 17.90 2.46
CA VAL A 183 -13.79 17.96 1.29
C VAL A 183 -13.05 17.56 0.02
N ILE A 184 -13.62 16.69 -0.80
CA ILE A 184 -13.03 16.20 -2.06
C ILE A 184 -13.87 16.68 -3.24
N GLY A 185 -13.38 17.72 -3.93
CA GLY A 185 -14.17 18.47 -4.91
C GLY A 185 -15.36 19.21 -4.29
N GLY A 186 -16.07 20.00 -5.11
CA GLY A 186 -17.18 20.85 -4.67
C GLY A 186 -16.87 22.34 -4.72
N SER A 187 -17.93 23.15 -4.62
CA SER A 187 -17.86 24.61 -4.68
C SER A 187 -17.78 25.24 -3.28
N THR A 188 -17.43 26.52 -3.21
CA THR A 188 -17.53 27.33 -1.98
C THR A 188 -18.95 27.37 -1.43
N ALA A 189 -19.97 27.34 -2.28
CA ALA A 189 -21.38 27.26 -1.87
C ALA A 189 -21.71 25.91 -1.21
N TYR A 190 -21.20 24.80 -1.75
CA TYR A 190 -21.36 23.47 -1.15
C TYR A 190 -20.71 23.39 0.24
N VAL A 191 -19.48 23.92 0.37
CA VAL A 191 -18.77 24.02 1.65
C VAL A 191 -19.55 24.87 2.67
N ALA A 192 -20.10 26.01 2.26
CA ALA A 192 -20.91 26.86 3.14
C ALA A 192 -22.21 26.17 3.60
N ALA A 193 -22.85 25.40 2.71
CA ALA A 193 -24.12 24.73 3.00
C ALA A 193 -24.00 23.57 4.01
N ILE A 194 -22.82 22.94 4.16
CA ILE A 194 -22.58 21.89 5.17
C ILE A 194 -22.64 22.46 6.62
N GLY A 195 -22.36 23.75 6.81
CA GLY A 195 -22.47 24.41 8.12
C GLY A 195 -21.42 24.04 9.17
N PHE A 196 -20.34 23.34 8.78
CA PHE A 196 -19.28 22.84 9.67
C PHE A 196 -17.87 23.25 9.21
N PRO A 197 -16.86 23.29 10.11
CA PRO A 197 -15.50 23.70 9.77
C PRO A 197 -14.79 22.69 8.85
N VAL A 198 -14.47 23.14 7.63
CA VAL A 198 -13.62 22.41 6.68
C VAL A 198 -12.14 22.73 6.94
N VAL A 199 -11.36 21.69 7.24
CA VAL A 199 -9.92 21.78 7.54
C VAL A 199 -9.09 21.89 6.26
N GLY A 200 -9.62 21.41 5.13
CA GLY A 200 -9.07 21.65 3.80
C GLY A 200 -9.75 20.81 2.73
N ALA A 201 -9.30 21.00 1.48
CA ALA A 201 -9.86 20.35 0.31
C ALA A 201 -8.80 19.53 -0.45
N LEU A 202 -9.19 18.35 -0.96
CA LEU A 202 -8.40 17.53 -1.86
C LEU A 202 -8.95 17.61 -3.30
N PRO A 203 -8.09 17.75 -4.32
CA PRO A 203 -8.54 17.76 -5.71
C PRO A 203 -9.04 16.38 -6.16
N ALA A 204 -10.21 16.34 -6.81
CA ALA A 204 -10.84 15.13 -7.33
C ALA A 204 -10.07 14.56 -8.55
N SER A 205 -8.95 13.87 -8.31
CA SER A 205 -8.09 13.31 -9.35
C SER A 205 -7.95 11.79 -9.21
N ARG A 206 -8.54 11.03 -10.14
CA ARG A 206 -8.42 9.56 -10.20
C ARG A 206 -6.98 9.10 -10.43
N ALA A 207 -6.21 9.88 -11.21
CA ALA A 207 -4.78 9.65 -11.42
C ALA A 207 -3.95 9.94 -10.16
N GLY A 208 -4.25 11.05 -9.46
CA GLY A 208 -3.62 11.39 -8.18
C GLY A 208 -3.90 10.36 -7.09
N ALA A 209 -5.16 9.92 -6.96
CA ALA A 209 -5.59 8.89 -6.02
C ALA A 209 -4.81 7.58 -6.24
N ARG A 210 -4.74 7.08 -7.48
CA ARG A 210 -3.95 5.88 -7.80
C ARG A 210 -2.45 6.10 -7.59
N ALA A 211 -1.91 7.30 -7.80
CA ALA A 211 -0.49 7.60 -7.62
C ALA A 211 -0.06 7.70 -6.14
N VAL A 212 -0.94 8.16 -5.24
CA VAL A 212 -0.73 8.09 -3.78
C VAL A 212 -0.65 6.63 -3.34
N LEU A 213 -1.69 5.85 -3.67
CA LEU A 213 -1.80 4.45 -3.26
C LEU A 213 -0.65 3.60 -3.83
N THR A 214 -0.43 3.62 -5.15
CA THR A 214 0.62 2.82 -5.81
C THR A 214 2.03 3.41 -5.74
N GLY A 215 2.23 4.48 -4.96
CA GLY A 215 3.53 5.12 -4.74
C GLY A 215 4.25 5.73 -5.96
N ARG A 216 3.67 5.67 -7.17
CA ARG A 216 4.30 6.14 -8.42
C ARG A 216 4.64 7.65 -8.38
N ARG A 217 5.64 8.10 -9.16
CA ARG A 217 6.25 9.46 -9.11
C ARG A 217 5.27 10.67 -9.17
N ALA A 218 4.00 10.48 -9.53
CA ALA A 218 2.97 11.54 -9.64
C ALA A 218 2.32 11.98 -8.30
N ARG A 219 2.91 11.64 -7.13
CA ARG A 219 2.36 11.95 -5.78
C ARG A 219 2.01 13.42 -5.52
N ARG A 220 2.66 14.37 -6.21
CA ARG A 220 2.68 15.81 -5.88
C ARG A 220 1.30 16.49 -5.78
N HIS A 221 0.30 16.03 -6.53
CA HIS A 221 -1.01 16.71 -6.60
C HIS A 221 -1.94 16.48 -5.40
N LEU A 222 -1.76 15.39 -4.63
CA LEU A 222 -2.52 15.14 -3.41
C LEU A 222 -1.72 15.40 -2.13
N ILE A 223 -0.40 15.14 -2.15
CA ILE A 223 0.42 15.25 -0.93
C ILE A 223 0.62 16.70 -0.47
N THR A 224 0.66 17.69 -1.36
CA THR A 224 0.73 19.10 -0.93
C THR A 224 -0.57 19.56 -0.24
N PRO A 225 -1.78 19.38 -0.82
CA PRO A 225 -3.03 19.63 -0.11
C PRO A 225 -3.19 18.82 1.19
N ALA A 226 -2.83 17.53 1.17
CA ALA A 226 -2.88 16.69 2.38
C ALA A 226 -1.96 17.22 3.49
N ARG A 227 -0.77 17.74 3.16
CA ARG A 227 0.15 18.35 4.13
C ARG A 227 -0.41 19.63 4.75
N SER A 228 -1.16 20.43 4.00
CA SER A 228 -1.88 21.58 4.57
C SER A 228 -2.95 21.13 5.56
N ILE A 229 -3.71 20.07 5.25
CA ILE A 229 -4.73 19.50 6.15
C ILE A 229 -4.07 18.94 7.41
N THR A 230 -3.05 18.07 7.29
CA THR A 230 -2.39 17.47 8.46
C THR A 230 -1.72 18.50 9.37
N THR A 231 -1.16 19.57 8.81
CA THR A 231 -0.58 20.67 9.59
C THR A 231 -1.67 21.43 10.35
N ALA A 232 -2.84 21.66 9.76
CA ALA A 232 -3.97 22.28 10.46
C ALA A 232 -4.50 21.37 11.59
N VAL A 233 -4.60 20.06 11.36
CA VAL A 233 -5.01 19.07 12.38
C VAL A 233 -3.99 19.00 13.52
N ASP A 234 -2.69 18.91 13.21
CA ASP A 234 -1.61 18.87 14.20
C ASP A 234 -1.57 20.14 15.08
N ILE A 235 -1.83 21.32 14.51
CA ILE A 235 -1.97 22.56 15.28
C ILE A 235 -3.18 22.49 16.23
N GLN A 236 -4.36 22.10 15.72
CA GLN A 236 -5.59 21.98 16.52
C GLN A 236 -5.41 21.01 17.70
N LEU A 237 -4.87 19.81 17.44
CA LEU A 237 -4.65 18.78 18.45
C LEU A 237 -3.59 19.18 19.50
N ARG A 238 -2.63 20.04 19.15
CA ARG A 238 -1.63 20.58 20.08
C ARG A 238 -2.20 21.66 21.00
N ASP A 239 -3.02 22.57 20.47
CA ASP A 239 -3.60 23.64 21.27
C ASP A 239 -4.76 23.14 22.15
N ASP A 240 -5.55 22.17 21.69
CA ASP A 240 -6.50 21.45 22.58
C ASP A 240 -5.76 20.72 23.72
N GLY A 241 -4.66 20.01 23.43
CA GLY A 241 -3.86 19.33 24.45
C GLY A 241 -3.24 20.29 25.49
N ARG A 242 -2.92 21.52 25.08
CA ARG A 242 -2.51 22.61 26.00
C ARG A 242 -3.66 23.07 26.89
N HIS A 243 -4.87 23.19 26.35
CA HIS A 243 -6.04 23.56 27.14
C HIS A 243 -6.43 22.50 28.17
N ASP A 244 -6.39 21.20 27.84
CA ASP A 244 -6.68 20.12 28.80
C ASP A 244 -5.60 20.01 29.90
N LEU A 245 -4.32 20.25 29.59
CA LEU A 245 -3.25 20.32 30.58
C LEU A 245 -3.40 21.52 31.53
N LEU A 246 -3.88 22.67 31.03
CA LEU A 246 -4.18 23.84 31.86
C LEU A 246 -5.46 23.68 32.69
N ALA A 247 -6.38 22.79 32.28
CA ALA A 247 -7.60 22.47 33.03
C ALA A 247 -7.37 21.47 34.19
N HIS A 248 -6.25 20.74 34.22
CA HIS A 248 -5.99 19.66 35.18
C HIS A 248 -4.74 19.87 36.07
N PRO A 249 -4.76 20.82 37.03
CA PRO A 249 -3.76 20.85 38.08
C PRO A 249 -3.88 19.59 38.97
N HIS A 250 -2.86 18.74 38.97
CA HIS A 250 -2.86 17.49 39.73
C HIS A 250 -2.99 17.72 41.25
N THR A 251 -4.13 17.35 41.83
CA THR A 251 -4.27 17.18 43.29
C THR A 251 -4.62 15.73 43.64
N THR A 252 -3.60 14.93 43.93
CA THR A 252 -3.72 13.57 44.50
C THR A 252 -4.26 13.62 45.93
N ARG A 253 -5.57 13.84 46.09
CA ARG A 253 -6.20 13.89 47.42
C ARG A 253 -6.59 12.50 47.89
N ALA A 254 -5.76 11.92 48.76
CA ALA A 254 -6.02 10.63 49.39
C ALA A 254 -7.39 10.59 50.10
N VAL A 255 -8.07 9.44 50.02
CA VAL A 255 -9.36 9.22 50.67
C VAL A 255 -9.20 9.21 52.18
N ARG A 256 -9.91 10.11 52.88
CA ARG A 256 -10.11 10.00 54.34
C ARG A 256 -11.57 10.29 54.69
N GLN A 257 -12.03 9.62 55.75
CA GLN A 257 -13.44 9.37 56.02
C GLN A 257 -14.20 10.59 56.54
N SER A 258 -15.52 10.56 56.38
CA SER A 258 -16.45 11.68 56.60
C SER A 258 -16.89 11.87 58.05
N ARG A 259 -17.03 13.14 58.47
CA ARG A 259 -17.96 13.61 59.53
C ARG A 259 -18.30 15.11 59.31
N PRO A 260 -19.46 15.62 59.77
CA PRO A 260 -20.02 16.90 59.27
C PRO A 260 -20.08 18.06 60.30
N ARG A 261 -20.43 19.27 59.80
CA ARG A 261 -20.64 20.56 60.52
C ARG A 261 -19.30 21.23 60.93
N HIS A 262 -19.11 22.55 60.85
CA HIS A 262 -20.04 23.65 61.17
C HIS A 262 -20.24 24.73 60.06
N ARG A 263 -20.94 25.80 60.41
CA ARG A 263 -21.26 27.03 59.64
C ARG A 263 -20.46 28.23 60.19
N ASP A 264 -20.28 29.24 59.33
CA ASP A 264 -20.04 30.70 59.53
C ASP A 264 -19.00 31.16 58.48
N GLU A 265 -19.32 32.05 57.53
CA GLU A 265 -19.39 33.53 57.62
C GLU A 265 -18.03 34.21 57.91
N ASP A 266 -17.34 34.68 56.85
CA ASP A 266 -17.21 36.12 56.56
C ASP A 266 -16.75 36.38 55.09
N GLY A 267 -16.67 37.66 54.66
CA GLY A 267 -16.35 38.13 53.30
C GLY A 267 -14.84 38.31 52.99
N PRO A 268 -14.45 39.14 51.98
CA PRO A 268 -15.19 40.25 51.35
C PRO A 268 -15.43 40.13 49.82
N ARG A 269 -16.13 41.13 49.27
CA ARG A 269 -16.45 41.35 47.84
C ARG A 269 -15.55 42.45 47.23
N ILE A 270 -15.53 42.59 45.89
CA ILE A 270 -15.26 43.79 45.03
C ILE A 270 -14.71 43.31 43.66
N TYR A 271 -15.11 43.77 42.48
CA TYR A 271 -16.31 44.49 41.98
C TYR A 271 -16.59 44.01 40.54
N SER A 272 -17.83 44.12 40.07
CA SER A 272 -18.15 44.14 38.63
C SER A 272 -18.63 45.54 38.23
N ILE A 273 -18.36 45.95 36.99
CA ILE A 273 -18.88 47.17 36.37
C ILE A 273 -19.33 46.82 34.95
N ASP A 274 -20.48 47.38 34.55
CA ASP A 274 -21.08 47.24 33.23
C ASP A 274 -21.76 48.57 32.84
N ALA A 275 -22.14 48.71 31.57
CA ALA A 275 -22.80 49.87 30.91
C ALA A 275 -21.96 51.14 30.63
N ALA A 276 -22.35 51.84 29.55
CA ALA A 276 -21.71 53.03 28.96
C ALA A 276 -22.50 54.33 29.24
N PRO A 277 -22.02 55.52 28.81
CA PRO A 277 -22.45 56.02 27.48
C PRO A 277 -21.43 56.92 26.71
N MET A 278 -21.73 57.20 25.43
CA MET A 278 -21.16 58.28 24.60
C MET A 278 -21.96 59.59 24.77
N PRO A 279 -21.40 60.80 24.52
CA PRO A 279 -21.70 61.46 23.22
C PRO A 279 -20.70 62.51 22.66
N ALA A 280 -20.76 62.73 21.33
CA ALA A 280 -20.60 64.03 20.61
C ALA A 280 -19.22 64.77 20.57
N SER A 281 -18.86 65.53 19.52
CA SER A 281 -19.43 65.69 18.15
C SER A 281 -18.52 66.46 17.17
N ARG A 282 -18.57 66.07 15.87
CA ARG A 282 -18.54 66.91 14.64
C ARG A 282 -17.19 67.58 14.26
N THR A 283 -16.89 67.79 12.96
CA THR A 283 -17.55 68.71 11.99
C THR A 283 -17.71 68.16 10.56
N ARG A 284 -18.61 68.76 9.75
CA ARG A 284 -19.02 68.45 8.34
C ARG A 284 -18.31 69.46 7.37
N ALA A 285 -18.41 69.54 6.03
CA ALA A 285 -19.24 69.01 4.94
C ALA A 285 -18.42 69.11 3.59
N THR A 286 -18.89 68.91 2.34
CA THR A 286 -20.26 68.84 1.75
C THR A 286 -20.29 67.90 0.51
N GLU A 287 -21.07 68.21 -0.52
CA GLU A 287 -21.42 67.43 -1.74
C GLU A 287 -21.67 68.46 -2.89
N PRO A 288 -21.85 68.09 -4.18
CA PRO A 288 -23.19 67.70 -4.63
C PRO A 288 -23.33 66.69 -5.81
N ASP A 289 -24.51 66.04 -5.81
CA ASP A 289 -25.43 65.63 -6.90
C ASP A 289 -25.31 66.40 -8.26
N ASN A 290 -25.76 65.96 -9.46
CA ASN A 290 -26.68 64.89 -9.93
C ASN A 290 -26.20 64.44 -11.39
N THR A 291 -26.86 63.87 -12.43
CA THR A 291 -28.25 63.59 -12.92
C THR A 291 -28.28 62.42 -13.96
N GLU A 292 -29.49 62.03 -14.37
CA GLU A 292 -30.08 60.96 -15.22
C GLU A 292 -29.99 61.07 -16.79
N LEU A 293 -29.97 59.93 -17.54
CA LEU A 293 -30.89 59.55 -18.68
C LEU A 293 -30.42 58.38 -19.61
N LEU A 294 -31.39 57.69 -20.26
CA LEU A 294 -31.29 56.56 -21.25
C LEU A 294 -31.40 57.08 -22.72
N PRO A 295 -31.16 56.32 -23.84
CA PRO A 295 -31.48 54.89 -24.13
C PRO A 295 -30.47 54.09 -25.03
N PRO A 296 -30.78 52.84 -25.50
CA PRO A 296 -29.83 51.95 -26.23
C PRO A 296 -30.17 51.65 -27.73
N LEU A 297 -29.39 50.73 -28.34
CA LEU A 297 -29.47 50.10 -29.70
C LEU A 297 -28.62 50.76 -30.82
N PRO A 298 -28.22 50.03 -31.89
CA PRO A 298 -27.95 48.58 -32.04
C PRO A 298 -26.55 48.30 -32.67
N ALA A 299 -26.20 47.01 -32.85
CA ALA A 299 -25.05 46.61 -33.68
C ALA A 299 -25.38 45.37 -34.54
N THR A 300 -25.45 45.54 -35.86
CA THR A 300 -25.63 44.47 -36.87
C THR A 300 -24.33 44.21 -37.63
N ALA A 301 -24.10 42.95 -38.02
CA ALA A 301 -22.94 42.54 -38.79
C ALA A 301 -23.03 42.91 -40.29
N PRO A 302 -21.89 42.92 -41.00
CA PRO A 302 -21.82 42.39 -42.36
C PRO A 302 -20.75 41.27 -42.51
N VAL A 303 -20.56 40.80 -43.74
CA VAL A 303 -19.84 39.56 -44.14
C VAL A 303 -18.80 39.89 -45.23
N LEU A 304 -17.96 38.91 -45.62
CA LEU A 304 -17.02 38.84 -46.77
C LEU A 304 -15.59 39.38 -46.51
N ALA A 305 -14.51 38.86 -47.12
CA ALA A 305 -14.24 37.58 -47.82
C ALA A 305 -12.72 37.44 -48.16
N ALA A 306 -12.32 36.25 -48.65
CA ALA A 306 -11.04 35.93 -49.36
C ALA A 306 -9.75 36.00 -48.48
N GLU A 307 -8.60 35.36 -48.77
CA GLU A 307 -8.06 34.46 -49.84
C GLU A 307 -7.33 33.29 -49.10
N ALA A 308 -7.20 32.02 -49.52
CA ALA A 308 -6.96 31.28 -50.78
C ALA A 308 -5.51 30.73 -50.91
N GLU A 309 -5.33 29.68 -51.73
CA GLU A 309 -4.14 28.79 -51.95
C GLU A 309 -3.87 27.71 -50.87
N ASP A 310 -3.76 26.39 -51.12
CA ASP A 310 -3.24 25.53 -52.24
C ASP A 310 -1.74 25.16 -52.04
N ALA A 311 -1.21 23.95 -52.30
CA ALA A 311 -1.71 22.70 -52.90
C ALA A 311 -1.30 21.47 -52.04
N GLY A 312 -1.56 20.19 -52.37
CA GLY A 312 -2.22 19.62 -53.54
C GLY A 312 -2.27 18.08 -53.48
N HIS A 313 -3.34 17.53 -54.05
CA HIS A 313 -3.65 16.13 -54.34
C HIS A 313 -2.52 15.36 -55.06
N THR A 314 -2.51 14.02 -55.00
CA THR A 314 -3.24 13.21 -55.99
C THR A 314 -4.17 12.10 -55.42
N ARG A 315 -5.36 11.99 -56.01
CA ARG A 315 -6.16 10.74 -56.16
C ARG A 315 -5.49 9.86 -57.25
N GLU A 316 -5.88 8.62 -57.58
CA GLU A 316 -7.13 8.04 -58.16
C GLU A 316 -6.92 6.49 -58.16
N ASP A 317 -7.86 5.55 -58.26
CA ASP A 317 -9.34 5.48 -58.36
C ASP A 317 -9.81 4.33 -57.42
N ASP A 318 -11.02 4.22 -56.87
CA ASP A 318 -12.41 4.35 -57.38
C ASP A 318 -12.92 3.15 -58.20
N LEU A 319 -13.88 2.40 -57.63
CA LEU A 319 -14.98 1.71 -58.35
C LEU A 319 -16.00 1.04 -57.40
N ALA A 320 -17.28 1.19 -57.76
CA ALA A 320 -18.48 0.68 -57.08
C ALA A 320 -18.97 -0.65 -57.75
N ALA A 321 -19.96 -1.42 -57.29
CA ALA A 321 -20.61 -1.63 -55.98
C ALA A 321 -21.66 -2.78 -56.08
N ALA A 322 -22.07 -3.35 -54.93
CA ALA A 322 -23.36 -4.04 -54.70
C ALA A 322 -23.63 -5.37 -55.48
N PRO A 323 -24.71 -6.14 -55.19
CA PRO A 323 -25.72 -5.99 -54.13
C PRO A 323 -25.87 -7.20 -53.18
N GLU A 324 -26.85 -7.13 -52.28
CA GLU A 324 -27.22 -8.14 -51.29
C GLU A 324 -28.08 -9.29 -51.87
N SER A 325 -28.25 -10.38 -51.12
CA SER A 325 -29.44 -11.24 -51.17
C SER A 325 -29.60 -12.04 -49.87
N SER A 326 -30.84 -12.15 -49.36
CA SER A 326 -31.17 -12.82 -48.09
C SER A 326 -32.13 -13.99 -48.29
N ILE A 327 -31.91 -15.11 -47.61
CA ILE A 327 -32.89 -16.19 -47.43
C ILE A 327 -32.86 -16.64 -45.95
N GLY A 328 -34.02 -17.02 -45.41
CA GLY A 328 -34.26 -17.23 -43.98
C GLY A 328 -33.96 -18.64 -43.43
N PRO A 329 -34.39 -18.92 -42.18
CA PRO A 329 -33.94 -20.07 -41.40
C PRO A 329 -34.88 -21.29 -41.44
N GLY A 330 -34.33 -22.46 -41.07
CA GLY A 330 -35.09 -23.58 -40.49
C GLY A 330 -34.94 -24.93 -41.17
N ALA A 331 -34.15 -25.84 -40.58
CA ALA A 331 -34.27 -27.28 -40.73
C ALA A 331 -33.55 -27.98 -39.55
N GLU A 332 -34.17 -29.01 -38.98
CA GLU A 332 -33.59 -29.87 -37.94
C GLU A 332 -32.98 -31.14 -38.58
N ALA A 333 -31.85 -31.62 -38.04
CA ALA A 333 -31.30 -32.95 -38.33
C ALA A 333 -30.42 -33.42 -37.17
N GLU A 334 -30.37 -34.74 -36.94
CA GLU A 334 -29.77 -35.34 -35.74
C GLU A 334 -28.28 -35.71 -35.91
N GLY A 335 -27.58 -35.73 -34.78
CA GLY A 335 -26.71 -36.87 -34.43
C GLY A 335 -25.36 -37.04 -35.12
N ALA A 336 -24.31 -36.53 -34.46
CA ALA A 336 -22.99 -37.19 -34.48
C ALA A 336 -22.33 -37.02 -33.10
N ASP A 337 -21.92 -38.13 -32.48
CA ASP A 337 -21.10 -38.11 -31.28
C ASP A 337 -19.67 -37.72 -31.67
N ILE A 338 -19.24 -36.53 -31.24
CA ILE A 338 -17.85 -36.07 -31.35
C ILE A 338 -17.37 -35.77 -29.95
N THR A 339 -16.81 -36.79 -29.30
CA THR A 339 -15.98 -36.60 -28.11
C THR A 339 -14.94 -35.52 -28.38
N PRO A 340 -14.82 -34.45 -27.57
CA PRO A 340 -13.74 -33.49 -27.73
C PRO A 340 -12.42 -34.24 -27.54
N VAL A 341 -11.63 -34.29 -28.61
CA VAL A 341 -10.32 -34.94 -28.61
C VAL A 341 -9.48 -34.32 -27.51
N SER A 342 -8.97 -35.15 -26.60
CA SER A 342 -8.09 -34.69 -25.52
C SER A 342 -6.89 -33.96 -26.09
N GLU A 343 -6.80 -32.66 -25.86
CA GLU A 343 -5.62 -31.88 -26.22
C GLU A 343 -4.40 -32.44 -25.46
N PRO A 344 -3.29 -32.76 -26.16
CA PRO A 344 -2.11 -33.31 -25.52
C PRO A 344 -1.42 -32.25 -24.65
N ALA A 345 -0.96 -32.64 -23.46
CA ALA A 345 -0.33 -31.73 -22.51
C ALA A 345 1.11 -31.35 -22.91
N GLY A 346 1.51 -30.12 -22.60
CA GLY A 346 2.94 -29.74 -22.50
C GLY A 346 3.39 -28.53 -23.33
N ASP A 347 2.67 -27.41 -23.29
CA ASP A 347 3.13 -26.15 -23.90
C ASP A 347 4.18 -25.46 -22.99
N GLU A 348 5.38 -26.03 -22.92
CA GLU A 348 6.54 -25.41 -22.25
C GLU A 348 7.20 -24.36 -23.17
N PRO A 349 7.60 -23.19 -22.64
CA PRO A 349 8.10 -22.09 -23.46
C PRO A 349 9.45 -22.40 -24.10
N ALA A 350 9.57 -22.13 -25.40
CA ALA A 350 10.78 -22.39 -26.19
C ALA A 350 12.03 -21.64 -25.68
N LEU A 351 11.85 -20.52 -24.97
CA LEU A 351 12.90 -19.85 -24.22
C LEU A 351 12.54 -19.79 -22.73
N THR A 352 13.51 -20.05 -21.86
CA THR A 352 13.40 -19.81 -20.41
C THR A 352 14.47 -18.84 -19.97
N VAL A 353 14.07 -17.70 -19.41
CA VAL A 353 14.98 -16.75 -18.74
C VAL A 353 14.95 -17.03 -17.25
N ARG A 354 16.13 -17.12 -16.62
CA ARG A 354 16.26 -17.16 -15.16
C ARG A 354 16.93 -15.88 -14.66
N VAL A 355 16.27 -15.20 -13.73
CA VAL A 355 16.78 -14.01 -13.05
C VAL A 355 16.87 -14.17 -11.53
N PHE A 356 16.51 -15.31 -10.92
CA PHE A 356 16.98 -15.59 -9.56
C PHE A 356 18.43 -16.08 -9.59
N GLY A 357 19.35 -15.21 -9.15
CA GLY A 357 20.78 -15.30 -9.43
C GLY A 357 21.21 -14.39 -10.60
N PRO A 358 22.34 -14.68 -11.28
CA PRO A 358 22.76 -13.94 -12.47
C PRO A 358 21.87 -14.32 -13.67
N THR A 359 21.54 -13.34 -14.51
CA THR A 359 20.65 -13.52 -15.66
C THR A 359 21.17 -14.59 -16.63
N ARG A 360 20.39 -15.66 -16.80
CA ARG A 360 20.65 -16.74 -17.77
C ARG A 360 19.49 -16.92 -18.72
N ILE A 361 19.79 -17.41 -19.92
CA ILE A 361 18.79 -17.70 -20.96
C ILE A 361 19.05 -19.11 -21.49
N PHE A 362 18.01 -19.93 -21.47
CA PHE A 362 18.00 -21.28 -22.01
C PHE A 362 17.06 -21.32 -23.21
N TRP A 363 17.46 -22.02 -24.25
CA TRP A 363 16.61 -22.36 -25.39
C TRP A 363 16.31 -23.86 -25.34
N ARG A 364 15.03 -24.21 -25.41
CA ARG A 364 14.57 -25.59 -25.57
C ARG A 364 14.50 -25.87 -27.07
N ASP A 365 15.39 -26.74 -27.53
CA ASP A 365 15.39 -27.24 -28.90
C ASP A 365 14.10 -28.07 -29.13
N PRO A 366 13.25 -27.73 -30.12
CA PRO A 366 12.01 -28.46 -30.38
C PRO A 366 12.24 -29.84 -31.00
N ASP A 367 13.39 -30.09 -31.64
CA ASP A 367 13.68 -31.36 -32.32
C ASP A 367 14.23 -32.41 -31.33
N THR A 368 15.00 -32.00 -30.32
CA THR A 368 15.57 -32.90 -29.29
C THR A 368 14.89 -32.80 -27.92
N GLY A 369 14.22 -31.69 -27.61
CA GLY A 369 13.69 -31.38 -26.29
C GLY A 369 14.75 -30.92 -25.27
N GLU A 370 16.03 -30.85 -25.63
CA GLU A 370 17.10 -30.44 -24.70
C GLU A 370 17.11 -28.92 -24.45
N SER A 371 17.43 -28.53 -23.22
CA SER A 371 17.51 -27.13 -22.77
C SER A 371 18.96 -26.64 -22.77
N VAL A 372 19.37 -25.97 -23.85
CA VAL A 372 20.73 -25.44 -24.05
C VAL A 372 20.87 -24.03 -23.46
N GLU A 373 21.91 -23.77 -22.65
CA GLU A 373 22.19 -22.41 -22.16
C GLU A 373 22.81 -21.54 -23.28
N ILE A 374 22.13 -20.45 -23.66
CA ILE A 374 22.56 -19.51 -24.69
C ILE A 374 23.10 -18.18 -24.13
N THR A 375 23.20 -18.05 -22.81
CA THR A 375 23.65 -16.83 -22.09
C THR A 375 25.01 -16.30 -22.56
N VAL A 376 25.95 -17.19 -22.92
CA VAL A 376 27.34 -16.84 -23.25
C VAL A 376 27.43 -16.12 -24.60
N GLN A 377 26.51 -16.43 -25.51
CA GLN A 377 26.39 -15.88 -26.86
C GLN A 377 25.89 -14.43 -26.83
N LEU A 378 25.24 -13.99 -25.75
CA LEU A 378 24.74 -12.63 -25.58
C LEU A 378 25.78 -11.71 -24.93
N GLN A 379 26.07 -10.58 -25.58
CA GLN A 379 26.91 -9.50 -25.03
C GLN A 379 26.30 -8.98 -23.71
N PRO A 380 27.09 -8.52 -22.71
CA PRO A 380 26.59 -8.13 -21.39
C PRO A 380 25.42 -7.12 -21.44
N ARG A 381 25.51 -6.10 -22.30
CA ARG A 381 24.45 -5.09 -22.51
C ARG A 381 23.15 -5.62 -23.12
N ILE A 382 23.21 -6.79 -23.75
CA ILE A 382 22.03 -7.49 -24.30
C ILE A 382 21.39 -8.34 -23.19
N ARG A 383 22.18 -9.00 -22.34
CA ARG A 383 21.66 -9.69 -21.14
C ARG A 383 21.00 -8.71 -20.17
N GLU A 384 21.63 -7.57 -19.93
CA GLU A 384 21.10 -6.46 -19.12
C GLU A 384 19.73 -5.97 -19.65
N LEU A 385 19.56 -5.88 -20.98
CA LEU A 385 18.27 -5.56 -21.61
C LEU A 385 17.22 -6.67 -21.39
N VAL A 386 17.60 -7.94 -21.52
CA VAL A 386 16.68 -9.07 -21.26
C VAL A 386 16.29 -9.11 -19.78
N ALA A 387 17.22 -8.89 -18.85
CA ALA A 387 16.97 -8.82 -17.41
C ALA A 387 15.98 -7.70 -17.06
N VAL A 388 16.18 -6.49 -17.62
CA VAL A 388 15.25 -5.36 -17.47
C VAL A 388 13.84 -5.71 -17.96
N LEU A 389 13.71 -6.38 -19.11
CA LEU A 389 12.40 -6.76 -19.65
C LEU A 389 11.76 -7.93 -18.86
N ALA A 390 12.56 -8.88 -18.38
CA ALA A 390 12.12 -9.98 -17.52
C ALA A 390 11.56 -9.46 -16.18
N LEU A 391 12.18 -8.44 -15.60
CA LEU A 391 11.70 -7.79 -14.37
C LEU A 391 10.48 -6.86 -14.58
N HIS A 392 10.03 -6.67 -15.83
CA HIS A 392 8.89 -5.83 -16.17
C HIS A 392 7.90 -6.53 -17.12
N PRO A 393 7.10 -7.51 -16.63
CA PRO A 393 6.14 -8.27 -17.43
C PRO A 393 5.09 -7.39 -18.15
N ASP A 394 4.64 -6.32 -17.51
CA ASP A 394 3.76 -5.29 -18.13
C ASP A 394 4.38 -4.61 -19.36
N GLY A 395 5.71 -4.69 -19.51
CA GLY A 395 6.49 -3.98 -20.53
C GLY A 395 6.90 -2.56 -20.13
N LEU A 396 7.77 -1.97 -20.96
CA LEU A 396 8.32 -0.63 -20.77
C LEU A 396 8.18 0.22 -22.04
N SER A 397 7.80 1.49 -21.88
CA SER A 397 7.92 2.44 -22.99
C SER A 397 9.39 2.68 -23.36
N ARG A 398 9.63 3.08 -24.62
CA ARG A 398 10.96 3.43 -25.15
C ARG A 398 11.74 4.38 -24.23
N GLN A 399 11.07 5.35 -23.62
CA GLN A 399 11.71 6.33 -22.74
C GLN A 399 12.11 5.75 -21.39
N GLN A 400 11.28 4.92 -20.76
CA GLN A 400 11.61 4.26 -19.49
C GLN A 400 12.83 3.34 -19.66
N LEU A 401 12.83 2.54 -20.73
CA LEU A 401 13.90 1.60 -21.01
C LEU A 401 15.21 2.32 -21.41
N ILE A 402 15.13 3.53 -21.98
CA ILE A 402 16.29 4.43 -22.13
C ILE A 402 16.76 4.98 -20.77
N GLU A 403 15.85 5.41 -19.89
CA GLU A 403 16.18 5.97 -18.56
C GLU A 403 16.82 4.94 -17.62
N LEU A 404 16.36 3.69 -17.64
CA LEU A 404 16.92 2.60 -16.83
C LEU A 404 18.34 2.24 -17.29
N LEU A 405 18.50 1.77 -18.53
CA LEU A 405 19.76 1.23 -19.02
C LEU A 405 20.83 2.31 -19.26
N TRP A 406 20.48 3.48 -19.85
CA TRP A 406 21.45 4.51 -20.26
C TRP A 406 21.47 5.76 -19.36
N SER A 407 21.04 5.63 -18.10
CA SER A 407 20.97 6.69 -17.08
C SER A 407 22.20 7.62 -17.02
N THR A 408 23.41 7.08 -17.22
CA THR A 408 24.70 7.75 -17.05
C THR A 408 25.39 8.23 -18.35
N ARG A 409 24.76 8.08 -19.53
CA ARG A 409 25.34 8.53 -20.83
C ARG A 409 24.35 9.37 -21.64
N SER A 410 24.85 10.40 -22.32
CA SER A 410 24.07 11.49 -22.94
C SER A 410 22.76 11.04 -23.60
N ARG A 411 21.63 11.57 -23.08
CA ARG A 411 20.26 11.20 -23.48
C ARG A 411 20.03 11.24 -24.99
N ASP A 412 20.64 12.19 -25.71
CA ASP A 412 20.55 12.35 -27.16
C ASP A 412 20.94 11.10 -27.97
N LYS A 413 21.79 10.22 -27.42
CA LYS A 413 22.25 8.99 -28.08
C LYS A 413 21.54 7.72 -27.60
N GLY A 414 20.70 7.80 -26.56
CA GLY A 414 19.99 6.63 -26.01
C GLY A 414 19.05 5.96 -27.02
N GLY A 415 18.40 6.77 -27.88
CA GLY A 415 17.43 6.27 -28.86
C GLY A 415 18.02 5.39 -29.98
N SER A 416 19.20 5.74 -30.50
CA SER A 416 19.90 4.95 -31.52
C SER A 416 20.69 3.79 -30.89
N ALA A 417 21.21 3.98 -29.67
CA ALA A 417 21.80 2.89 -28.89
C ALA A 417 20.80 1.76 -28.65
N LEU A 418 19.56 2.08 -28.23
CA LEU A 418 18.49 1.10 -28.03
C LEU A 418 18.15 0.33 -29.31
N ALA A 419 17.94 1.02 -30.44
CA ALA A 419 17.65 0.36 -31.71
C ALA A 419 18.78 -0.62 -32.14
N ASN A 420 20.04 -0.24 -31.88
CA ASN A 420 21.20 -1.09 -32.15
C ASN A 420 21.25 -2.31 -31.21
N THR A 421 21.01 -2.13 -29.90
CA THR A 421 20.96 -3.24 -28.92
C THR A 421 19.81 -4.21 -29.25
N LEU A 422 18.64 -3.72 -29.66
CA LEU A 422 17.51 -4.56 -30.11
C LEU A 422 17.83 -5.33 -31.40
N SER A 423 18.48 -4.70 -32.37
CA SER A 423 18.92 -5.38 -33.59
C SER A 423 19.97 -6.47 -33.29
N ARG A 424 20.85 -6.25 -32.31
CA ARG A 424 21.82 -7.25 -31.84
C ARG A 424 21.17 -8.37 -31.02
N LEU A 425 20.15 -8.06 -30.22
CA LEU A 425 19.37 -9.06 -29.49
C LEU A 425 18.76 -10.08 -30.46
N ARG A 426 18.03 -9.59 -31.46
CA ARG A 426 17.45 -10.44 -32.53
C ARG A 426 18.51 -11.29 -33.21
N ALA A 427 19.57 -10.67 -33.72
CA ALA A 427 20.66 -11.39 -34.40
C ALA A 427 21.34 -12.46 -33.51
N ALA A 428 21.54 -12.17 -32.22
CA ALA A 428 22.13 -13.12 -31.28
C ALA A 428 21.20 -14.31 -31.00
N ILE A 429 19.90 -14.08 -30.79
CA ILE A 429 18.91 -15.15 -30.60
C ILE A 429 18.74 -15.98 -31.89
N THR A 430 18.61 -15.34 -33.06
CA THR A 430 18.54 -16.04 -34.36
C THR A 430 19.75 -16.93 -34.57
N THR A 431 20.94 -16.47 -34.22
CA THR A 431 22.17 -17.26 -34.35
C THR A 431 22.24 -18.39 -33.32
N ALA A 432 21.81 -18.15 -32.07
CA ALA A 432 21.86 -19.14 -31.00
C ALA A 432 20.79 -20.24 -31.11
N THR A 433 19.68 -19.98 -31.81
CA THR A 433 18.53 -20.90 -31.99
C THR A 433 18.44 -21.48 -33.41
N GLY A 434 19.55 -21.47 -34.16
CA GLY A 434 19.61 -22.04 -35.53
C GLY A 434 18.69 -21.36 -36.56
N GLY A 435 18.18 -20.16 -36.26
CA GLY A 435 17.20 -19.44 -37.07
C GLY A 435 15.73 -19.66 -36.68
N GLN A 436 15.43 -20.58 -35.75
CA GLN A 436 14.05 -20.89 -35.34
C GLN A 436 13.37 -19.71 -34.63
N ILE A 437 14.10 -18.96 -33.80
CA ILE A 437 13.58 -17.78 -33.10
C ILE A 437 14.22 -16.50 -33.63
N THR A 438 13.42 -15.59 -34.18
CA THR A 438 13.88 -14.36 -34.85
C THR A 438 13.65 -13.08 -34.03
N ASP A 439 12.66 -13.08 -33.14
CA ASP A 439 12.46 -12.07 -32.11
C ASP A 439 11.93 -12.74 -30.83
N ILE A 440 12.18 -12.11 -29.68
CA ILE A 440 11.73 -12.56 -28.36
C ILE A 440 10.75 -11.56 -27.72
N LEU A 441 10.44 -10.47 -28.42
CA LEU A 441 9.50 -9.45 -28.00
C LEU A 441 8.09 -9.75 -28.53
N ALA A 442 7.07 -9.30 -27.81
CA ALA A 442 5.70 -9.26 -28.36
C ALA A 442 5.56 -8.14 -29.41
N ASP A 443 4.68 -8.32 -30.41
CA ASP A 443 4.30 -7.22 -31.32
C ASP A 443 3.42 -6.20 -30.58
N ASP A 444 4.08 -5.21 -29.97
CA ASP A 444 3.46 -4.07 -29.33
C ASP A 444 4.20 -2.79 -29.73
N ARG A 445 3.46 -1.84 -30.33
CA ARG A 445 4.03 -0.61 -30.89
C ARG A 445 4.28 0.49 -29.85
N LEU A 446 3.83 0.28 -28.61
CA LEU A 446 3.91 1.26 -27.52
C LEU A 446 4.84 0.82 -26.39
N GLN A 447 4.98 -0.50 -26.16
CA GLN A 447 5.70 -1.08 -25.04
C GLN A 447 6.60 -2.24 -25.44
N PHE A 448 7.87 -2.19 -25.04
CA PHE A 448 8.78 -3.33 -25.14
C PHE A 448 8.48 -4.29 -23.99
N ARG A 449 7.99 -5.50 -24.30
CA ARG A 449 7.91 -6.65 -23.38
C ARG A 449 8.44 -7.91 -24.07
N LEU A 450 8.94 -8.86 -23.30
CA LEU A 450 9.18 -10.23 -23.79
C LEU A 450 7.84 -10.87 -24.19
N SER A 451 7.86 -11.79 -25.16
CA SER A 451 6.66 -12.49 -25.62
C SER A 451 6.28 -13.63 -24.66
N PRO A 452 5.15 -13.55 -23.94
CA PRO A 452 4.77 -14.58 -22.96
C PRO A 452 4.31 -15.90 -23.61
N GLN A 453 4.07 -15.92 -24.93
CA GLN A 453 3.83 -17.14 -25.70
C GLN A 453 5.12 -17.91 -26.06
N LEU A 454 6.29 -17.30 -25.86
CA LEU A 454 7.57 -17.84 -26.32
C LEU A 454 8.60 -17.93 -25.18
N VAL A 455 8.51 -17.02 -24.20
CA VAL A 455 9.50 -16.81 -23.15
C VAL A 455 8.86 -17.03 -21.77
N GLY A 456 9.28 -18.08 -21.07
CA GLY A 456 9.07 -18.25 -19.65
C GLY A 456 10.10 -17.47 -18.83
N VAL A 457 9.72 -17.01 -17.64
CA VAL A 457 10.62 -16.29 -16.73
C VAL A 457 10.33 -16.71 -15.29
N ASP A 458 11.35 -17.16 -14.56
CA ASP A 458 11.23 -17.59 -13.15
C ASP A 458 10.64 -16.50 -12.23
N TYR A 459 10.90 -15.22 -12.52
CA TYR A 459 10.28 -14.08 -11.84
C TYR A 459 8.78 -13.92 -12.14
N TRP A 460 8.31 -14.33 -13.32
CA TRP A 460 6.87 -14.32 -13.65
C TRP A 460 6.15 -15.50 -12.98
N ASP A 461 6.79 -16.67 -12.94
CA ASP A 461 6.32 -17.82 -12.17
C ASP A 461 6.24 -17.48 -10.68
N PHE A 462 7.24 -16.75 -10.16
CA PHE A 462 7.27 -16.26 -8.78
C PHE A 462 6.13 -15.29 -8.51
N ASN A 463 5.93 -14.27 -9.36
CA ASN A 463 4.81 -13.35 -9.22
C ASN A 463 3.45 -14.07 -9.34
N THR A 464 3.37 -15.13 -10.15
CA THR A 464 2.18 -15.98 -10.28
C THR A 464 1.94 -16.80 -9.00
N ALA A 465 2.97 -17.41 -8.41
CA ALA A 465 2.89 -18.14 -7.14
C ALA A 465 2.55 -17.21 -5.96
N VAL A 466 3.10 -15.98 -5.95
CA VAL A 466 2.71 -14.91 -5.01
C VAL A 466 1.22 -14.58 -5.16
N ALA A 467 0.75 -14.33 -6.37
CA ALA A 467 -0.66 -14.03 -6.64
C ALA A 467 -1.59 -15.23 -6.39
N ALA A 468 -1.10 -16.47 -6.53
CA ALA A 468 -1.82 -17.68 -6.13
C ALA A 468 -1.95 -17.77 -4.61
N ARG A 469 -0.86 -17.54 -3.85
CA ARG A 469 -0.87 -17.53 -2.37
C ARG A 469 -1.86 -16.50 -1.79
N ARG A 470 -2.05 -15.35 -2.45
CA ARG A 470 -3.07 -14.34 -2.08
C ARG A 470 -4.51 -14.82 -2.30
N ARG A 471 -4.76 -15.63 -3.34
CA ARG A 471 -6.11 -16.09 -3.74
C ARG A 471 -6.48 -17.46 -3.17
N ALA A 472 -5.50 -18.20 -2.68
CA ALA A 472 -5.61 -19.51 -2.06
C ALA A 472 -6.63 -19.52 -0.91
N ARG A 473 -7.59 -20.46 -0.97
CA ARG A 473 -8.71 -20.55 -0.01
C ARG A 473 -8.57 -21.70 0.99
N SER A 474 -7.66 -22.64 0.75
CA SER A 474 -7.32 -23.70 1.69
C SER A 474 -5.88 -23.58 2.21
N ASP A 475 -5.64 -24.25 3.33
CA ASP A 475 -4.31 -24.39 3.93
C ASP A 475 -3.33 -25.18 3.03
N VAL A 476 -3.86 -26.00 2.11
CA VAL A 476 -3.08 -26.75 1.12
C VAL A 476 -2.63 -25.82 0.00
N ASP A 477 -3.56 -25.08 -0.62
CA ASP A 477 -3.25 -24.12 -1.69
C ASP A 477 -2.21 -23.07 -1.24
N GLN A 478 -2.34 -22.55 -0.02
CA GLN A 478 -1.36 -21.61 0.54
C GLN A 478 0.02 -22.27 0.75
N ALA A 479 0.07 -23.58 1.04
CA ALA A 479 1.33 -24.31 1.20
C ALA A 479 1.98 -24.69 -0.14
N ASP A 480 1.20 -25.04 -1.17
CA ASP A 480 1.70 -25.25 -2.52
C ASP A 480 2.30 -23.96 -3.09
N ALA A 481 1.55 -22.86 -3.01
CA ALA A 481 2.01 -21.56 -3.48
C ALA A 481 3.23 -21.06 -2.67
N ALA A 482 3.25 -21.23 -1.34
CA ALA A 482 4.43 -20.89 -0.52
C ALA A 482 5.67 -21.75 -0.86
N ARG A 483 5.49 -23.04 -1.20
CA ARG A 483 6.57 -23.91 -1.67
C ARG A 483 7.10 -23.48 -3.04
N GLN A 484 6.23 -23.07 -3.96
CA GLN A 484 6.64 -22.53 -5.27
C GLN A 484 7.45 -21.24 -5.14
N ILE A 485 7.00 -20.28 -4.31
CA ILE A 485 7.73 -19.03 -4.02
C ILE A 485 9.15 -19.34 -3.53
N ALA A 486 9.27 -20.26 -2.56
CA ALA A 486 10.57 -20.65 -1.98
C ALA A 486 11.47 -21.43 -2.95
N ALA A 487 10.90 -22.25 -3.84
CA ALA A 487 11.67 -23.03 -4.82
C ALA A 487 12.21 -22.20 -5.98
N LEU A 488 11.54 -21.09 -6.33
CA LEU A 488 11.98 -20.16 -7.37
C LEU A 488 13.03 -19.17 -6.83
N ALA A 489 12.73 -18.50 -5.73
CA ALA A 489 13.57 -17.44 -5.18
C ALA A 489 14.70 -17.95 -4.26
N THR A 490 15.55 -18.80 -4.83
CA THR A 490 16.67 -19.46 -4.15
C THR A 490 17.99 -18.66 -4.18
N SER A 491 18.00 -17.46 -4.77
CA SER A 491 19.17 -16.60 -4.92
C SER A 491 18.76 -15.14 -5.13
N GLU A 492 19.71 -14.21 -4.97
CA GLU A 492 19.49 -12.77 -5.18
C GLU A 492 18.97 -12.46 -6.58
N LEU A 493 17.88 -11.69 -6.67
CA LEU A 493 17.23 -11.33 -7.93
C LEU A 493 18.14 -10.44 -8.81
N ALA A 494 18.42 -10.92 -10.01
CA ALA A 494 19.24 -10.32 -11.06
C ALA A 494 20.59 -9.81 -10.54
N SER A 495 21.39 -10.70 -9.96
CA SER A 495 22.66 -10.34 -9.31
C SER A 495 23.76 -9.84 -10.25
N ASP A 496 23.55 -9.93 -11.58
CA ASP A 496 24.42 -9.29 -12.59
C ASP A 496 24.05 -7.82 -12.88
N LEU A 497 22.92 -7.32 -12.38
CA LEU A 497 22.56 -5.90 -12.44
C LEU A 497 23.15 -5.12 -11.26
N THR A 498 23.65 -3.90 -11.53
CA THR A 498 24.29 -3.03 -10.53
C THR A 498 23.59 -1.68 -10.31
N ASP A 499 22.54 -1.39 -11.07
CA ASP A 499 21.76 -0.15 -10.93
C ASP A 499 20.82 -0.17 -9.72
N THR A 500 20.74 0.96 -9.00
CA THR A 500 20.00 1.08 -7.73
C THR A 500 18.48 0.89 -7.81
N TRP A 501 17.88 0.81 -9.00
CA TRP A 501 16.45 0.55 -9.16
C TRP A 501 16.07 -0.91 -8.89
N VAL A 502 17.00 -1.86 -9.10
CA VAL A 502 16.74 -3.30 -8.90
C VAL A 502 16.63 -3.66 -7.41
N GLU A 503 17.24 -2.87 -6.54
CA GLU A 503 17.33 -3.12 -5.10
C GLU A 503 15.95 -3.18 -4.42
N ALA A 504 15.00 -2.37 -4.89
CA ALA A 504 13.61 -2.42 -4.41
C ALA A 504 12.88 -3.71 -4.81
N LEU A 505 13.23 -4.31 -5.96
CA LEU A 505 12.70 -5.59 -6.41
C LEU A 505 13.36 -6.75 -5.67
N ARG A 506 14.67 -6.68 -5.42
CA ARG A 506 15.43 -7.63 -4.59
C ARG A 506 14.86 -7.74 -3.19
N GLU A 507 14.73 -6.63 -2.46
CA GLU A 507 14.20 -6.63 -1.09
C GLU A 507 12.73 -7.09 -1.06
N SER A 508 11.92 -6.74 -2.06
CA SER A 508 10.54 -7.22 -2.19
C SER A 508 10.47 -8.74 -2.37
N ALA A 509 11.26 -9.30 -3.30
CA ALA A 509 11.32 -10.74 -3.54
C ALA A 509 11.89 -11.50 -2.32
N ARG A 510 12.99 -11.01 -1.74
CA ARG A 510 13.63 -11.56 -0.54
C ARG A 510 12.65 -11.63 0.63
N ARG A 511 11.98 -10.53 0.98
CA ARG A 511 10.94 -10.49 2.02
C ARG A 511 9.82 -11.50 1.75
N THR A 512 9.32 -11.55 0.52
CA THR A 512 8.21 -12.41 0.14
C THR A 512 8.57 -13.89 0.30
N SER A 513 9.81 -14.27 -0.02
CA SER A 513 10.35 -15.62 0.12
C SER A 513 10.55 -16.01 1.59
N LEU A 514 11.15 -15.14 2.40
CA LEU A 514 11.30 -15.35 3.84
C LEU A 514 9.93 -15.45 4.54
N ASN A 515 8.95 -14.65 4.12
CA ASN A 515 7.57 -14.72 4.60
C ASN A 515 6.82 -15.98 4.13
N ALA A 516 7.25 -16.63 3.04
CA ALA A 516 6.73 -17.94 2.62
C ALA A 516 7.35 -19.08 3.43
N LEU A 517 8.67 -19.07 3.59
CA LEU A 517 9.42 -20.06 4.38
C LEU A 517 9.03 -20.04 5.86
N SER A 518 8.92 -18.86 6.49
CA SER A 518 8.50 -18.71 7.89
C SER A 518 7.05 -19.19 8.11
N TRP A 519 6.15 -18.94 7.16
CA TRP A 519 4.77 -19.43 7.19
C TRP A 519 4.72 -20.96 7.06
N LEU A 520 5.52 -21.55 6.16
CA LEU A 520 5.62 -23.01 6.00
C LEU A 520 6.17 -23.65 7.27
N ALA A 521 7.27 -23.13 7.81
CA ALA A 521 7.90 -23.66 9.01
C ALA A 521 6.94 -23.61 10.22
N THR A 522 6.21 -22.51 10.40
CA THR A 522 5.22 -22.37 11.48
C THR A 522 4.13 -23.45 11.43
N ARG A 523 3.76 -23.93 10.23
CA ARG A 523 2.70 -24.93 10.03
C ARG A 523 3.20 -26.37 9.97
N ASN A 524 4.40 -26.59 9.46
CA ASN A 524 4.99 -27.92 9.34
C ASN A 524 5.68 -28.39 10.63
N THR A 525 5.94 -27.48 11.59
CA THR A 525 6.61 -27.76 12.88
C THR A 525 6.04 -28.97 13.65
N ASP A 526 4.74 -29.25 13.52
CA ASP A 526 4.10 -30.42 14.16
C ASP A 526 4.02 -31.67 13.28
N ASN A 527 3.92 -31.52 11.95
CA ASN A 527 3.65 -32.62 11.01
C ASN A 527 4.91 -33.18 10.31
N ASP A 528 5.84 -32.31 9.93
CA ASP A 528 7.17 -32.70 9.44
C ASP A 528 8.26 -31.76 9.98
N PRO A 529 8.84 -32.10 11.16
CA PRO A 529 9.95 -31.37 11.74
C PRO A 529 11.23 -31.35 10.88
N ARG A 530 11.43 -32.26 9.91
CA ARG A 530 12.64 -32.30 9.07
C ARG A 530 12.51 -31.44 7.82
N ALA A 531 11.36 -31.45 7.14
CA ALA A 531 11.08 -30.48 6.10
C ALA A 531 11.09 -29.04 6.66
N THR A 532 10.56 -28.85 7.87
CA THR A 532 10.65 -27.59 8.63
C THR A 532 12.11 -27.15 8.84
N LEU A 533 13.02 -28.09 9.16
CA LEU A 533 14.42 -27.78 9.42
C LEU A 533 15.12 -27.25 8.17
N GLY A 534 15.04 -27.97 7.05
CA GLY A 534 15.65 -27.53 5.79
C GLY A 534 15.11 -26.18 5.30
N MET A 535 13.81 -25.92 5.48
CA MET A 535 13.21 -24.60 5.18
C MET A 535 13.84 -23.48 6.01
N LEU A 536 14.05 -23.69 7.31
CA LEU A 536 14.67 -22.71 8.20
C LEU A 536 16.18 -22.55 7.94
N GLU A 537 16.89 -23.61 7.54
CA GLU A 537 18.29 -23.56 7.13
C GLU A 537 18.46 -22.69 5.87
N THR A 538 17.68 -22.93 4.80
CA THR A 538 17.65 -22.06 3.61
C THR A 538 17.21 -20.63 3.92
N THR A 539 16.32 -20.44 4.91
CA THR A 539 15.93 -19.09 5.38
C THR A 539 17.13 -18.37 6.00
N VAL A 540 17.95 -19.07 6.80
CA VAL A 540 19.17 -18.54 7.43
C VAL A 540 20.29 -18.26 6.44
N GLU A 541 20.42 -19.04 5.36
CA GLU A 541 21.41 -18.77 4.31
C GLU A 541 21.09 -17.46 3.56
N ASN A 542 19.81 -17.14 3.37
CA ASN A 542 19.33 -15.94 2.68
C ASN A 542 19.14 -14.71 3.60
N ASP A 543 18.98 -14.90 4.92
CA ASP A 543 18.95 -13.82 5.91
C ASP A 543 19.74 -14.20 7.20
N PRO A 544 21.09 -14.24 7.12
CA PRO A 544 21.93 -14.73 8.20
C PRO A 544 21.91 -13.87 9.47
N TYR A 545 21.35 -12.66 9.41
CA TYR A 545 21.27 -11.72 10.53
C TYR A 545 19.90 -11.74 11.23
N ASN A 546 18.89 -12.41 10.66
CA ASN A 546 17.54 -12.46 11.22
C ASN A 546 17.44 -13.46 12.39
N GLU A 547 17.70 -12.95 13.60
CA GLU A 547 17.72 -13.71 14.85
C GLU A 547 16.37 -14.38 15.23
N SER A 548 15.26 -14.12 14.52
CA SER A 548 14.03 -14.90 14.73
C SER A 548 14.14 -16.32 14.18
N VAL A 549 14.64 -16.46 12.96
CA VAL A 549 14.81 -17.75 12.26
C VAL A 549 15.79 -18.65 13.01
N TRP A 550 16.88 -18.07 13.52
CA TRP A 550 17.83 -18.78 14.38
C TRP A 550 17.22 -19.27 15.70
N ARG A 551 16.29 -18.52 16.31
CA ARG A 551 15.55 -18.99 17.51
C ARG A 551 14.61 -20.14 17.16
N ASP A 552 14.03 -20.16 15.98
CA ASP A 552 13.17 -21.25 15.51
C ASP A 552 13.97 -22.52 15.16
N LEU A 553 15.16 -22.39 14.55
CA LEU A 553 16.10 -23.52 14.42
C LEU A 553 16.47 -24.11 15.79
N LEU A 554 16.76 -23.27 16.79
CA LEU A 554 17.06 -23.74 18.15
C LEU A 554 15.86 -24.47 18.79
N ARG A 555 14.63 -23.97 18.64
CA ARG A 555 13.42 -24.67 19.10
C ARG A 555 13.25 -26.03 18.42
N LEU A 556 13.53 -26.10 17.13
CA LEU A 556 13.32 -27.30 16.31
C LEU A 556 14.38 -28.39 16.56
N HIS A 557 15.66 -28.04 16.65
CA HIS A 557 16.71 -28.98 17.06
C HIS A 557 16.43 -29.55 18.46
N ALA A 558 15.96 -28.74 19.41
CA ALA A 558 15.58 -29.23 20.74
C ALA A 558 14.40 -30.21 20.67
N ARG A 559 13.37 -29.93 19.85
CA ARG A 559 12.25 -30.85 19.59
C ARG A 559 12.70 -32.17 18.94
N LEU A 560 13.75 -32.13 18.11
CA LEU A 560 14.37 -33.30 17.48
C LEU A 560 15.36 -34.05 18.41
N GLY A 561 15.66 -33.54 19.61
CA GLY A 561 16.66 -34.10 20.52
C GLY A 561 18.12 -33.82 20.12
N GLU A 562 18.34 -32.92 19.16
CA GLU A 562 19.64 -32.64 18.54
C GLU A 562 20.46 -31.62 19.37
N ASN A 563 20.75 -31.94 20.64
CA ASN A 563 21.39 -30.99 21.57
C ASN A 563 22.83 -30.60 21.16
N ALA A 564 23.49 -31.46 20.37
CA ALA A 564 24.75 -31.14 19.69
C ALA A 564 24.58 -30.16 18.51
N ALA A 565 23.39 -30.03 17.92
CA ALA A 565 23.08 -28.98 16.94
C ALA A 565 22.83 -27.63 17.63
N LEU A 566 22.08 -27.58 18.74
CA LEU A 566 21.81 -26.33 19.50
C LEU A 566 23.06 -25.47 19.72
N THR A 567 24.14 -26.09 20.18
CA THR A 567 25.40 -25.39 20.46
C THR A 567 26.13 -24.96 19.18
N ARG A 568 26.05 -25.74 18.10
CA ARG A 568 26.62 -25.37 16.79
C ARG A 568 25.85 -24.20 16.16
N THR A 569 24.52 -24.30 16.11
CA THR A 569 23.60 -23.29 15.57
C THR A 569 23.72 -21.95 16.31
N TYR A 570 23.78 -21.96 17.64
CA TYR A 570 24.04 -20.73 18.42
C TYR A 570 25.44 -20.15 18.18
N THR A 571 26.47 -20.99 18.03
CA THR A 571 27.83 -20.52 17.70
C THR A 571 27.89 -19.88 16.31
N LEU A 572 27.17 -20.46 15.35
CA LEU A 572 27.08 -19.95 13.98
C LEU A 572 26.32 -18.61 13.91
N LEU A 573 25.19 -18.50 14.61
CA LEU A 573 24.49 -17.22 14.84
C LEU A 573 25.44 -16.16 15.45
N THR A 574 26.16 -16.54 16.51
CA THR A 574 27.07 -15.62 17.21
C THR A 574 28.16 -15.10 16.27
N ARG A 575 28.71 -15.97 15.41
CA ARG A 575 29.64 -15.57 14.35
C ARG A 575 29.00 -14.65 13.32
N LYS A 576 27.77 -14.92 12.89
CA LYS A 576 27.05 -14.09 11.91
C LYS A 576 26.69 -12.70 12.43
N LEU A 577 26.20 -12.58 13.67
CA LEU A 577 25.97 -11.26 14.25
C LEU A 577 27.27 -10.46 14.45
N ALA A 578 28.39 -11.13 14.74
CA ALA A 578 29.69 -10.47 14.86
C ALA A 578 30.19 -9.85 13.53
N GLU A 579 29.80 -10.39 12.36
CA GLU A 579 30.12 -9.80 11.05
C GLU A 579 29.54 -8.37 10.88
N ILE A 580 28.43 -8.06 11.57
CA ILE A 580 27.80 -6.73 11.61
C ILE A 580 28.01 -6.00 12.95
N GLY A 581 28.97 -6.44 13.77
CA GLY A 581 29.29 -5.83 15.06
C GLY A 581 28.23 -6.03 16.16
N GLN A 582 27.29 -6.94 15.96
CA GLN A 582 26.21 -7.27 16.91
C GLN A 582 26.55 -8.51 17.74
N THR A 583 25.74 -8.78 18.78
CA THR A 583 25.83 -10.00 19.60
C THR A 583 24.43 -10.57 19.84
N PRO A 584 24.28 -11.88 20.12
CA PRO A 584 22.97 -12.48 20.36
C PRO A 584 22.16 -11.76 21.45
N SER A 585 20.89 -11.51 21.17
CA SER A 585 20.00 -10.78 22.06
C SER A 585 19.79 -11.51 23.38
N ARG A 586 19.19 -10.80 24.35
CA ARG A 586 18.86 -11.39 25.65
C ARG A 586 17.86 -12.54 25.50
N GLU A 587 16.91 -12.42 24.58
CA GLU A 587 15.87 -13.43 24.35
C GLU A 587 16.45 -14.74 23.79
N THR A 588 17.40 -14.69 22.85
CA THR A 588 18.04 -15.89 22.29
C THR A 588 18.90 -16.62 23.32
N ARG A 589 19.57 -15.89 24.21
CA ARG A 589 20.31 -16.47 25.34
C ARG A 589 19.36 -17.12 26.34
N GLU A 590 18.31 -16.41 26.76
CA GLU A 590 17.24 -16.94 27.62
C GLU A 590 16.49 -18.14 26.99
N LEU A 591 16.44 -18.24 25.66
CA LEU A 591 15.93 -19.40 24.94
C LEU A 591 16.91 -20.58 25.02
N LEU A 592 18.16 -20.40 24.62
CA LEU A 592 19.17 -21.45 24.63
C LEU A 592 19.35 -22.06 26.02
N ASP A 593 19.40 -21.22 27.06
CA ASP A 593 19.53 -21.68 28.43
C ASP A 593 18.30 -22.48 28.87
N ARG A 594 17.07 -22.05 28.56
CA ARG A 594 15.86 -22.85 28.83
C ARG A 594 15.86 -24.20 28.12
N LEU A 595 16.22 -24.24 26.83
CA LEU A 595 16.27 -25.49 26.06
C LEU A 595 17.30 -26.47 26.66
N ARG A 596 18.45 -25.98 27.13
CA ARG A 596 19.48 -26.77 27.84
C ARG A 596 19.10 -27.20 29.27
N HIS A 597 18.07 -26.61 29.87
CA HIS A 597 17.57 -27.00 31.19
C HIS A 597 16.38 -27.96 31.10
N ALA A 598 15.59 -27.89 30.01
CA ALA A 598 14.51 -28.84 29.72
C ALA A 598 15.01 -30.28 29.43
N GLU A 599 16.30 -30.47 29.19
CA GLU A 599 16.98 -31.77 29.07
C GLU A 599 17.31 -32.42 30.43
N LYS A 600 17.20 -31.67 31.54
CA LYS A 600 17.67 -32.09 32.89
C LYS A 600 16.54 -32.43 33.87
N GLN A 601 15.31 -32.62 33.37
CA GLN A 601 14.11 -32.98 34.13
C GLN A 601 13.42 -34.16 33.45
#